data_AF-F6XSC6-F1
#
_entry.id   AF-F6XSC6-F1
#
_cell.length_a   1.000
_cell.length_b   1.000
_cell.length_c   1.000
_cell.angle_alpha   90.00
_cell.angle_beta   90.00
_cell.angle_gamma   90.00
#
_symmetry.space_group_name_H-M   'P 1'
#
loop_
_entity.id
_entity.type
_entity.pdbx_description
1 polymer ?
#
loop_
_entity_poly.entity_id
_entity_poly.type
_entity_poly.pdbx_seq_one_letter_code
_entity_poly.pdbx_strand_id
1 'polypeptide(L)'
;MLKKSRVKLKSQEIIPFPSTKMMRNLLCVHVNVSGNELCLMTSHLESTRGHAAERMNQLKMVLKKMQEAPESATVIFAGDTNLRDQEVTKCGGLPNNIVDVWEFLGKPKHCQYTWDTQMNSNLGITAACKLRFDRIFFRAAAEEGHIIPRSLDLLGLEKLDCGRFPSDHWGLLCNLDVIL
;
A
#
# COMPACT_ATOMS: atom_id res chain seq x y z
N MET A 1 -6.54 -10.26 4.75
CA MET A 1 -6.85 -11.69 4.99
C MET A 1 -6.17 -12.53 3.92
N LEU A 2 -5.60 -13.70 4.26
CA LEU A 2 -4.96 -14.60 3.29
C LEU A 2 -5.96 -15.66 2.79
N LYS A 3 -5.94 -15.97 1.49
CA LYS A 3 -6.77 -17.04 0.91
C LYS A 3 -6.15 -18.41 1.20
N LYS A 4 -6.66 -19.09 2.23
CA LYS A 4 -6.10 -20.35 2.77
C LYS A 4 -5.81 -21.44 1.73
N SER A 5 -6.61 -21.54 0.67
CA SER A 5 -6.43 -22.54 -0.39
C SER A 5 -5.28 -22.25 -1.36
N ARG A 6 -4.72 -21.03 -1.34
CA ARG A 6 -3.66 -20.60 -2.28
C ARG A 6 -2.41 -20.07 -1.60
N VAL A 7 -2.52 -19.63 -0.34
CA VAL A 7 -1.45 -18.94 0.37
C VAL A 7 -1.05 -19.75 1.60
N LYS A 8 0.21 -20.17 1.66
CA LYS A 8 0.79 -20.82 2.84
C LYS A 8 1.48 -19.78 3.71
N LEU A 9 0.91 -19.51 4.88
CA LEU A 9 1.54 -18.66 5.90
C LEU A 9 2.79 -19.34 6.46
N LYS A 10 3.90 -18.61 6.54
CA LYS A 10 5.13 -19.06 7.20
C LYS A 10 5.32 -18.40 8.56
N SER A 11 5.24 -17.07 8.60
CA SER A 11 5.43 -16.30 9.83
C SER A 11 4.76 -14.92 9.70
N GLN A 12 4.63 -14.24 10.83
CA GLN A 12 4.16 -12.86 10.91
C GLN A 12 5.01 -12.08 11.91
N GLU A 13 5.15 -10.78 11.68
CA GLU A 13 5.91 -9.84 12.51
C GLU A 13 5.13 -8.53 12.58
N ILE A 14 5.10 -7.90 13.76
CA ILE A 14 4.56 -6.55 13.94
C ILE A 14 5.69 -5.67 14.43
N ILE A 15 5.99 -4.62 13.66
CA ILE A 15 7.03 -3.65 13.98
C ILE A 15 6.34 -2.39 14.50
N PRO A 16 6.60 -1.97 15.75
CA PRO A 16 6.00 -0.76 16.30
C PRO A 16 6.58 0.49 15.62
N PHE A 17 5.76 1.54 15.51
CA PHE A 17 6.24 2.90 15.26
C PHE A 17 6.34 3.63 16.59
N PRO A 18 7.53 3.80 17.18
CA PRO A 18 7.65 4.25 18.58
C PRO A 18 7.07 5.65 18.86
N SER A 19 7.02 6.49 17.83
CA SER A 19 6.59 7.89 17.91
C SER A 19 5.15 8.11 17.43
N THR A 20 4.43 7.04 17.08
CA THR A 20 3.01 7.12 16.70
C THR A 20 2.17 7.73 17.81
N LYS A 21 1.19 8.57 17.46
CA LYS A 21 0.14 9.04 18.37
C LYS A 21 -1.22 8.38 18.09
N MET A 22 -1.28 7.57 17.04
CA MET A 22 -2.50 6.92 16.57
C MET A 22 -2.42 5.38 16.56
N MET A 23 -1.56 4.79 17.42
CA MET A 23 -1.37 3.34 17.57
C MET A 23 -0.97 2.62 16.27
N ARG A 24 -0.14 3.26 15.45
CA ARG A 24 0.29 2.73 14.15
C ARG A 24 1.44 1.73 14.30
N ASN A 25 1.50 0.78 13.37
CA ASN A 25 2.55 -0.22 13.26
C ASN A 25 2.72 -0.66 11.81
N LEU A 26 3.78 -1.43 11.53
CA LEU A 26 3.97 -2.14 10.28
C LEU A 26 3.74 -3.63 10.53
N LEU A 27 2.73 -4.21 9.88
CA LEU A 27 2.48 -5.65 9.88
C LEU A 27 3.18 -6.27 8.68
N CYS A 28 4.03 -7.26 8.92
CA CYS A 28 4.68 -8.07 7.91
C CYS A 28 4.20 -9.52 8.01
N VAL A 29 3.94 -10.15 6.89
CA VAL A 29 3.49 -11.54 6.79
C VAL A 29 4.30 -12.24 5.70
N HIS A 30 5.03 -13.28 6.08
CA HIS A 30 5.82 -14.08 5.15
C HIS A 30 5.00 -15.26 4.68
N VAL A 31 4.88 -15.42 3.37
CA VAL A 31 4.04 -16.44 2.76
C VAL A 31 4.75 -17.12 1.59
N ASN A 32 4.31 -18.32 1.27
CA ASN A 32 4.54 -18.93 -0.03
C ASN A 32 3.25 -18.92 -0.85
N VAL A 33 3.36 -18.49 -2.11
CA VAL A 33 2.26 -18.51 -3.09
C VAL A 33 2.76 -19.20 -4.35
N SER A 34 2.22 -20.39 -4.65
CA SER A 34 2.60 -21.16 -5.84
C SER A 34 4.11 -21.32 -6.01
N GLY A 35 4.84 -21.64 -4.93
CA GLY A 35 6.29 -21.79 -4.96
C GLY A 35 7.09 -20.51 -4.76
N ASN A 36 6.48 -19.33 -4.88
CA ASN A 36 7.17 -18.05 -4.73
C ASN A 36 7.16 -17.56 -3.28
N GLU A 37 8.30 -17.05 -2.82
CA GLU A 37 8.44 -16.44 -1.50
C GLU A 37 8.03 -14.96 -1.54
N LEU A 38 7.05 -14.59 -0.71
CA LEU A 38 6.57 -13.22 -0.61
C LEU A 38 6.65 -12.71 0.84
N CYS A 39 7.07 -11.46 0.98
CA CYS A 39 6.85 -10.67 2.19
C CYS A 39 5.74 -9.65 1.91
N LEU A 40 4.57 -9.89 2.50
CA LEU A 40 3.42 -9.00 2.40
C LEU A 40 3.43 -8.05 3.59
N MET A 41 3.43 -6.75 3.31
CA MET A 41 3.49 -5.70 4.31
C MET A 41 2.27 -4.80 4.20
N THR A 42 1.77 -4.32 5.34
CA THR A 42 0.72 -3.31 5.37
C THR A 42 0.89 -2.40 6.57
N SER A 43 0.45 -1.16 6.42
CA SER A 43 0.38 -0.20 7.50
C SER A 43 -0.68 0.84 7.18
N HIS A 44 -1.14 1.51 8.23
CA HIS A 44 -1.88 2.77 8.14
C HIS A 44 -0.96 3.85 8.73
N LEU A 45 -0.25 4.61 7.90
CA LEU A 45 0.73 5.60 8.36
C LEU A 45 0.04 6.85 8.93
N GLU A 46 0.72 7.57 9.82
CA GLU A 46 0.19 8.67 10.63
C GLU A 46 -0.69 9.63 9.80
N SER A 47 -1.94 9.79 10.23
CA SER A 47 -2.94 10.53 9.46
C SER A 47 -2.85 12.03 9.68
N THR A 48 -3.59 12.75 8.83
CA THR A 48 -3.72 14.21 8.83
C THR A 48 -2.45 14.97 8.44
N ARG A 49 -2.63 16.24 8.08
CA ARG A 49 -1.52 17.10 7.60
C ARG A 49 -0.53 17.44 8.72
N GLY A 50 -1.01 17.58 9.97
CA GLY A 50 -0.19 17.99 11.11
C GLY A 50 0.88 16.98 11.51
N HIS A 51 0.74 15.72 11.11
CA HIS A 51 1.68 14.65 11.46
C HIS A 51 2.62 14.25 10.31
N ALA A 52 2.88 15.16 9.37
CA ALA A 52 3.76 14.91 8.22
C ALA A 52 5.15 14.38 8.61
N ALA A 53 5.76 14.93 9.68
CA ALA A 53 7.07 14.50 10.15
C ALA A 53 7.07 13.02 10.58
N GLU A 54 6.08 12.61 11.36
CA GLU A 54 5.96 11.23 11.82
C GLU A 54 5.62 10.27 10.67
N ARG A 55 4.67 10.64 9.79
CA ARG A 55 4.37 9.85 8.59
C ARG A 55 5.60 9.61 7.71
N MET A 56 6.44 10.63 7.53
CA MET A 56 7.70 10.48 6.79
C MET A 56 8.71 9.57 7.50
N ASN A 57 8.79 9.62 8.84
CA ASN A 57 9.62 8.69 9.60
C ASN A 57 9.14 7.25 9.44
N GLN A 58 7.82 7.02 9.54
CA GLN A 58 7.21 5.71 9.34
C GLN A 58 7.43 5.20 7.90
N LEU A 59 7.32 6.07 6.88
CA LEU A 59 7.66 5.71 5.50
C LEU A 59 9.11 5.22 5.38
N LYS A 60 10.07 5.91 6.01
CA LYS A 60 11.48 5.46 6.02
C LYS A 60 11.64 4.09 6.67
N MET A 61 10.93 3.82 7.76
CA MET A 61 10.94 2.51 8.42
C MET A 61 10.37 1.42 7.51
N VAL A 62 9.26 1.70 6.80
CA VAL A 62 8.67 0.78 5.82
C VAL A 62 9.65 0.48 4.69
N LEU A 63 10.22 1.51 4.06
CA LEU A 63 11.16 1.34 2.94
C LEU A 63 12.42 0.58 3.37
N LYS A 64 12.95 0.87 4.56
CA LYS A 64 14.07 0.12 5.14
C LYS A 64 13.71 -1.35 5.33
N LYS A 65 12.55 -1.66 5.93
CA LYS A 65 12.12 -3.05 6.12
C LYS A 65 11.91 -3.78 4.79
N MET A 66 11.41 -3.10 3.77
CA MET A 66 11.32 -3.64 2.41
C MET A 66 12.70 -3.98 1.84
N GLN A 67 13.73 -3.17 2.09
CA GLN A 67 15.10 -3.45 1.63
C GLN A 67 15.76 -4.59 2.41
N GLU A 68 15.47 -4.74 3.71
CA GLU A 68 16.04 -5.78 4.57
C GLU A 68 15.48 -7.19 4.32
N ALA A 69 14.35 -7.32 3.62
CA ALA A 69 13.80 -8.63 3.29
C ALA A 69 14.77 -9.42 2.39
N PRO A 70 14.85 -10.77 2.51
CA PRO A 70 15.76 -11.60 1.71
C PRO A 70 15.62 -11.34 0.20
N GLU A 71 16.73 -11.35 -0.54
CA GLU A 71 16.74 -11.06 -1.99
C GLU A 71 15.93 -12.06 -2.81
N SER A 72 15.80 -13.31 -2.34
CA SER A 72 14.96 -14.34 -2.94
C SER A 72 13.45 -14.12 -2.76
N ALA A 73 13.04 -13.13 -1.95
CA ALA A 73 11.63 -12.85 -1.69
C ALA A 73 11.17 -11.58 -2.40
N THR A 74 10.01 -11.70 -3.07
CA THR A 74 9.26 -10.54 -3.56
C THR A 74 8.63 -9.82 -2.37
N VAL A 75 8.71 -8.49 -2.34
CA VAL A 75 8.12 -7.69 -1.26
C VAL A 75 7.02 -6.80 -1.79
N ILE A 76 5.86 -6.85 -1.14
CA ILE A 76 4.70 -6.04 -1.49
C ILE A 76 4.25 -5.31 -0.23
N PHE A 77 4.39 -3.99 -0.22
CA PHE A 77 3.70 -3.14 0.75
C PHE A 77 2.42 -2.61 0.12
N ALA A 78 1.27 -2.76 0.77
CA ALA A 78 0.01 -2.17 0.36
C ALA A 78 -0.76 -1.65 1.57
N GLY A 79 -1.07 -0.35 1.60
CA GLY A 79 -1.78 0.25 2.73
C GLY A 79 -2.09 1.73 2.54
N ASP A 80 -2.79 2.29 3.53
CA ASP A 80 -3.05 3.72 3.61
C ASP A 80 -1.78 4.44 4.10
N THR A 81 -1.10 5.11 3.17
CA THR A 81 0.11 5.85 3.47
C THR A 81 -0.15 7.24 4.00
N ASN A 82 -1.36 7.79 3.85
CA ASN A 82 -1.67 9.20 4.12
C ASN A 82 -0.73 10.23 3.43
N LEU A 83 0.08 9.78 2.46
CA LEU A 83 1.17 10.56 1.87
C LEU A 83 0.67 11.63 0.92
N ARG A 84 1.40 12.73 0.89
CA ARG A 84 1.40 13.68 -0.23
C ARG A 84 2.65 13.46 -1.05
N ASP A 85 2.59 13.70 -2.36
CA ASP A 85 3.72 13.41 -3.25
C ASP A 85 5.01 14.15 -2.85
N GLN A 86 4.87 15.39 -2.36
CA GLN A 86 6.01 16.16 -1.84
C GLN A 86 6.71 15.51 -0.62
N GLU A 87 6.01 14.69 0.15
CA GLU A 87 6.58 14.01 1.33
C GLU A 87 7.49 12.85 0.91
N VAL A 88 7.13 12.15 -0.19
CA VAL A 88 7.99 11.15 -0.81
C VAL A 88 9.28 11.80 -1.33
N THR A 89 9.16 12.94 -2.03
CA THR A 89 10.33 13.70 -2.49
C THR A 89 11.22 14.16 -1.34
N LYS A 90 10.63 14.66 -0.23
CA LYS A 90 11.38 15.06 0.97
C LYS A 90 12.09 13.89 1.66
N CYS A 91 11.63 12.66 1.45
CA CYS A 91 12.31 11.46 1.95
C CYS A 91 13.44 10.97 1.03
N GLY A 92 13.71 11.66 -0.10
CA GLY A 92 14.70 11.25 -1.09
C GLY A 92 14.15 10.37 -2.20
N GLY A 93 12.83 10.20 -2.29
CA GLY A 93 12.19 9.28 -3.24
C GLY A 93 12.12 7.84 -2.74
N LEU A 94 11.69 6.93 -3.63
CA LEU A 94 11.77 5.50 -3.38
C LEU A 94 13.19 5.00 -3.73
N PRO A 95 13.73 4.01 -2.98
CA PRO A 95 14.98 3.34 -3.38
C PRO A 95 14.89 2.72 -4.77
N ASN A 96 16.02 2.61 -5.49
CA ASN A 96 16.06 2.18 -6.89
C ASN A 96 15.40 0.82 -7.19
N ASN A 97 15.37 -0.09 -6.21
CA ASN A 97 14.78 -1.42 -6.34
C ASN A 97 13.32 -1.50 -5.87
N ILE A 98 12.73 -0.38 -5.43
CA ILE A 98 11.34 -0.29 -4.98
C ILE A 98 10.58 0.66 -5.91
N VAL A 99 9.45 0.19 -6.44
CA VAL A 99 8.59 0.99 -7.33
C VAL A 99 7.21 1.20 -6.71
N ASP A 100 6.58 2.35 -7.01
CA ASP A 100 5.15 2.57 -6.79
C ASP A 100 4.39 1.92 -7.95
N VAL A 101 3.48 0.99 -7.66
CA VAL A 101 2.77 0.22 -8.69
C VAL A 101 1.92 1.12 -9.60
N TRP A 102 1.31 2.18 -9.07
CA TRP A 102 0.54 3.12 -9.89
C TRP A 102 1.46 3.88 -10.86
N GLU A 103 2.67 4.24 -10.41
CA GLU A 103 3.66 4.87 -11.28
C GLU A 103 4.22 3.90 -12.32
N PHE A 104 4.53 2.66 -11.91
CA PHE A 104 5.02 1.58 -12.77
C PHE A 104 4.04 1.27 -13.91
N LEU A 105 2.73 1.28 -13.63
CA LEU A 105 1.67 1.04 -14.62
C LEU A 105 1.35 2.27 -15.49
N GLY A 106 2.19 3.31 -15.47
CA GLY A 106 2.03 4.48 -16.34
C GLY A 106 1.04 5.53 -15.82
N LYS A 107 0.84 5.58 -14.50
CA LYS A 107 0.00 6.60 -13.82
C LYS A 107 -1.46 6.64 -14.33
N PRO A 108 -2.16 5.49 -14.38
CA PRO A 108 -3.51 5.43 -14.92
C PRO A 108 -4.47 6.33 -14.13
N LYS A 109 -5.19 7.21 -14.85
CA LYS A 109 -6.03 8.25 -14.23
C LYS A 109 -7.26 7.69 -13.52
N HIS A 110 -7.83 6.58 -14.00
CA HIS A 110 -9.08 6.02 -13.48
C HIS A 110 -8.95 5.52 -12.03
N CYS A 111 -7.74 5.23 -11.57
CA CYS A 111 -7.46 4.80 -10.19
C CYS A 111 -6.46 5.69 -9.45
N GLN A 112 -6.29 6.94 -9.89
CA GLN A 112 -5.31 7.86 -9.29
C GLN A 112 -5.67 8.27 -7.86
N TYR A 113 -6.95 8.56 -7.59
CA TYR A 113 -7.40 9.08 -6.29
C TYR A 113 -8.16 8.00 -5.54
N THR A 114 -7.69 7.68 -4.34
CA THR A 114 -8.27 6.64 -3.48
C THR A 114 -9.07 7.25 -2.34
N TRP A 115 -8.95 8.56 -2.12
CA TRP A 115 -9.79 9.33 -1.21
C TRP A 115 -10.24 10.61 -1.93
N ASP A 116 -11.54 10.74 -2.15
CA ASP A 116 -12.14 11.83 -2.94
C ASP A 116 -13.45 12.30 -2.30
N THR A 117 -13.42 13.45 -1.64
CA THR A 117 -14.60 14.00 -0.95
C THR A 117 -15.68 14.53 -1.88
N GLN A 118 -15.38 14.73 -3.17
CA GLN A 118 -16.40 15.15 -4.15
C GLN A 118 -17.29 13.98 -4.55
N MET A 119 -16.69 12.79 -4.68
CA MET A 119 -17.38 11.57 -5.09
C MET A 119 -17.87 10.75 -3.90
N ASN A 120 -17.12 10.77 -2.79
CA ASN A 120 -17.42 10.02 -1.59
C ASN A 120 -17.97 10.93 -0.49
N SER A 121 -19.27 10.79 -0.20
CA SER A 121 -19.98 11.61 0.78
C SER A 121 -19.90 11.09 2.21
N ASN A 122 -19.17 10.00 2.49
CA ASN A 122 -19.26 9.31 3.78
C ASN A 122 -18.86 10.17 4.97
N LEU A 123 -17.94 11.12 4.81
CA LEU A 123 -17.49 12.01 5.88
C LEU A 123 -18.27 13.32 5.98
N GLY A 124 -19.19 13.60 5.05
CA GLY A 124 -19.94 14.85 5.01
C GLY A 124 -19.07 16.10 4.78
N ILE A 125 -17.84 15.93 4.29
CA ILE A 125 -16.93 17.05 3.99
C ILE A 125 -17.41 17.74 2.71
N THR A 126 -17.73 19.03 2.81
CA THR A 126 -18.21 19.84 1.67
C THR A 126 -17.08 20.39 0.80
N ALA A 127 -15.86 20.45 1.34
CA ALA A 127 -14.69 20.89 0.61
C ALA A 127 -14.23 19.83 -0.39
N ALA A 128 -13.92 20.26 -1.61
CA ALA A 128 -13.40 19.42 -2.68
C ALA A 128 -11.92 19.06 -2.41
N CYS A 129 -11.64 17.78 -2.15
CA CYS A 129 -10.28 17.30 -1.91
C CYS A 129 -10.10 15.87 -2.46
N LYS A 130 -9.01 15.63 -3.19
CA LYS A 130 -8.68 14.34 -3.79
C LYS A 130 -7.24 13.99 -3.50
N LEU A 131 -7.00 12.82 -2.91
CA LEU A 131 -5.69 12.38 -2.47
C LEU A 131 -5.45 10.91 -2.84
N ARG A 132 -4.18 10.60 -3.15
CA ARG A 132 -3.70 9.24 -3.39
C ARG A 132 -3.02 8.71 -2.12
N PHE A 133 -3.87 8.43 -1.15
CA PHE A 133 -3.43 7.98 0.18
C PHE A 133 -3.08 6.50 0.18
N ASP A 134 -3.86 5.68 -0.49
CA ASP A 134 -3.65 4.25 -0.57
C ASP A 134 -2.65 3.97 -1.70
N ARG A 135 -1.53 3.32 -1.35
CA ARG A 135 -0.43 3.06 -2.28
C ARG A 135 0.03 1.62 -2.17
N ILE A 136 0.62 1.14 -3.26
CA ILE A 136 1.26 -0.16 -3.33
C ILE A 136 2.71 0.06 -3.75
N PHE A 137 3.65 -0.35 -2.90
CA PHE A 137 5.08 -0.38 -3.20
C PHE A 137 5.54 -1.82 -3.42
N PHE A 138 6.40 -2.01 -4.41
CA PHE A 138 6.80 -3.32 -4.90
C PHE A 138 8.32 -3.41 -5.03
N ARG A 139 8.90 -4.50 -4.51
CA ARG A 139 10.31 -4.88 -4.71
C ARG A 139 10.35 -6.29 -5.29
N ALA A 140 10.89 -6.46 -6.48
CA ALA A 140 11.06 -7.78 -7.08
C ALA A 140 12.09 -8.62 -6.29
N ALA A 141 11.94 -9.94 -6.34
CA ALA A 141 13.03 -10.86 -5.98
C ALA A 141 14.15 -10.77 -7.03
N ALA A 142 15.40 -11.03 -6.62
CA ALA A 142 16.56 -10.97 -7.50
C ALA A 142 16.64 -12.16 -8.49
N GLU A 143 16.17 -13.35 -8.11
CA GLU A 143 16.26 -14.58 -8.92
C GLU A 143 14.98 -15.44 -8.82
N GLU A 144 14.75 -16.27 -9.85
CA GLU A 144 13.82 -17.43 -9.93
C GLU A 144 12.29 -17.22 -9.79
N GLY A 145 11.79 -16.00 -9.94
CA GLY A 145 10.35 -15.78 -10.18
C GLY A 145 10.02 -14.32 -10.44
N HIS A 146 9.52 -13.99 -11.63
CA HIS A 146 9.15 -12.60 -11.91
C HIS A 146 7.68 -12.39 -11.61
N ILE A 147 7.38 -12.09 -10.34
CA ILE A 147 6.10 -11.49 -10.00
C ILE A 147 6.08 -10.07 -10.57
N ILE A 148 5.11 -9.72 -11.41
CA ILE A 148 5.03 -8.38 -12.01
C ILE A 148 3.61 -7.82 -11.88
N PRO A 149 3.44 -6.58 -11.37
CA PRO A 149 2.15 -5.89 -11.41
C PRO A 149 1.62 -5.70 -12.83
N ARG A 150 0.35 -6.02 -13.07
CA ARG A 150 -0.30 -5.96 -14.39
C ARG A 150 -1.42 -4.95 -14.49
N SER A 151 -2.25 -4.85 -13.47
CA SER A 151 -3.37 -3.92 -13.46
C SER A 151 -3.61 -3.36 -12.06
N LEU A 152 -4.24 -2.19 -12.02
CA LEU A 152 -4.64 -1.51 -10.81
C LEU A 152 -5.98 -0.82 -11.05
N ASP A 153 -6.97 -1.14 -10.23
CA ASP A 153 -8.35 -0.66 -10.38
C ASP A 153 -8.94 -0.27 -9.02
N LEU A 154 -9.91 0.64 -9.02
CA LEU A 154 -10.64 1.01 -7.81
C LEU A 154 -11.76 0.01 -7.52
N LEU A 155 -12.01 -0.25 -6.24
CA LEU A 155 -13.14 -1.03 -5.73
C LEU A 155 -13.97 -0.23 -4.73
N GLY A 156 -15.22 -0.67 -4.54
CA GLY A 156 -16.12 -0.08 -3.54
C GLY A 156 -16.74 1.25 -3.97
N LEU A 157 -16.85 1.49 -5.28
CA LEU A 157 -17.42 2.72 -5.85
C LEU A 157 -18.95 2.78 -5.80
N GLU A 158 -19.62 1.71 -5.36
CA GLU A 158 -21.07 1.62 -5.30
C GLU A 158 -21.59 1.90 -3.90
N LYS A 159 -22.73 2.59 -3.80
CA LYS A 159 -23.41 2.79 -2.53
C LYS A 159 -24.11 1.50 -2.11
N LEU A 160 -24.08 1.26 -0.80
CA LEU A 160 -24.87 0.23 -0.15
C LEU A 160 -26.32 0.71 0.04
N ASP A 161 -27.21 -0.19 0.45
CA ASP A 161 -28.64 0.09 0.69
C ASP A 161 -28.87 1.23 1.70
N CYS A 162 -27.92 1.48 2.60
CA CYS A 162 -27.96 2.59 3.55
C CYS A 162 -27.60 3.96 2.94
N GLY A 163 -27.39 4.03 1.61
CA GLY A 163 -27.06 5.25 0.88
C GLY A 163 -25.62 5.75 1.03
N ARG A 164 -24.75 4.96 1.66
CA ARG A 164 -23.33 5.26 1.91
C ARG A 164 -22.42 4.32 1.12
N PHE A 165 -21.21 4.75 0.83
CA PHE A 165 -20.17 3.88 0.29
C PHE A 165 -19.64 2.93 1.38
N PRO A 166 -18.98 1.81 1.03
CA PRO A 166 -18.39 0.88 2.00
C PRO A 166 -17.37 1.55 2.96
N SER A 167 -16.64 2.54 2.47
CA SER A 167 -15.66 3.34 3.21
C SER A 167 -15.62 4.74 2.61
N ASP A 168 -15.03 5.71 3.32
CA ASP A 168 -14.64 7.01 2.75
C ASP A 168 -13.43 6.92 1.81
N HIS A 169 -12.72 5.78 1.81
CA HIS A 169 -11.71 5.40 0.84
C HIS A 169 -12.28 4.45 -0.22
N TRP A 170 -11.69 4.50 -1.41
CA TRP A 170 -11.81 3.47 -2.44
C TRP A 170 -10.74 2.39 -2.23
N GLY A 171 -11.13 1.14 -2.39
CA GLY A 171 -10.18 0.03 -2.36
C GLY A 171 -9.32 0.00 -3.62
N LEU A 172 -8.13 -0.58 -3.53
CA LEU A 172 -7.29 -0.89 -4.69
C LEU A 172 -7.28 -2.40 -4.94
N LEU A 173 -7.61 -2.80 -6.17
CA LEU A 173 -7.40 -4.15 -6.69
C LEU A 173 -6.18 -4.15 -7.58
N CYS A 174 -5.13 -4.85 -7.17
CA CYS A 174 -3.91 -5.03 -7.96
C CYS A 174 -3.78 -6.49 -8.38
N ASN A 175 -3.63 -6.72 -9.69
CA ASN A 175 -3.32 -8.05 -10.22
C ASN A 175 -1.82 -8.13 -10.50
N LEU A 176 -1.19 -9.22 -10.07
CA LEU A 176 0.20 -9.52 -10.33
C LEU A 176 0.30 -10.88 -11.02
N ASP A 177 1.07 -10.95 -12.10
CA ASP A 177 1.39 -12.22 -12.77
C ASP A 177 2.62 -12.84 -12.13
N VAL A 178 2.67 -14.17 -12.12
CA VAL A 178 3.92 -14.93 -11.93
C VAL A 178 4.43 -15.29 -13.32
N ILE A 179 5.53 -14.70 -13.76
CA ILE A 179 6.19 -15.09 -15.01
C ILE A 179 7.07 -16.30 -14.69
N LEU A 180 6.77 -17.40 -15.36
CA LEU A 180 7.52 -18.66 -15.36
C LEU A 180 8.63 -18.64 -16.41
#